data_AF-A0A843L9K7-F1
#
_entry.id   AF-A0A843L9K7-F1
#
_cell.length_a   1.000
_cell.length_b   1.000
_cell.length_c   1.000
_cell.angle_alpha   90.00
_cell.angle_beta   90.00
_cell.angle_gamma   90.00
#
_symmetry.space_group_name_H-M   'P 1'
#
loop_
_entity.id
_entity.type
_entity.pdbx_description
1 polymer ?
#
loop_
_entity_poly.entity_id
_entity_poly.type
_entity_poly.pdbx_seq_one_letter_code
_entity_poly.pdbx_strand_id
1 'polypeptide(L)'
;MTQSMDIDTMRRKRDVSGLIGALSDPDTGVRLAAAEALGSVGDERALGSLERLKFSDPDTEVRRAASIAHALVAGRLAEKKTVESLLLKT
;
A
#
# COMPACT_ATOMS: atom_id res chain seq x y z
N MET A 1 2.75 4.91 24.69
CA MET A 1 2.79 3.56 24.10
C MET A 1 2.77 3.74 22.60
N THR A 2 3.93 3.88 21.99
CA THR A 2 4.03 3.94 20.53
C THR A 2 5.23 3.08 20.22
N GLN A 3 4.98 1.79 20.05
CA GLN A 3 6.00 0.92 19.50
C GLN A 3 6.38 1.57 18.17
N SER A 4 7.63 2.01 18.07
CA SER A 4 8.26 2.36 16.80
C SER A 4 8.19 1.10 15.95
N MET A 5 7.08 0.95 15.23
CA MET A 5 6.87 -0.13 14.29
C MET A 5 7.70 0.26 13.10
N ASP A 6 8.85 -0.40 12.97
CA ASP A 6 9.72 -0.25 11.82
C ASP A 6 8.94 -0.67 10.56
N ILE A 7 8.49 0.33 9.80
CA ILE A 7 7.76 0.16 8.54
C ILE A 7 8.53 -0.73 7.59
N ASP A 8 9.86 -0.66 7.60
CA ASP A 8 10.69 -1.49 6.75
C ASP A 8 10.64 -2.97 7.19
N THR A 9 10.56 -3.25 8.49
CA THR A 9 10.32 -4.60 9.01
C THR A 9 8.94 -5.13 8.60
N MET A 10 7.89 -4.32 8.70
CA MET A 10 6.54 -4.73 8.26
C MET A 10 6.51 -5.01 6.75
N ARG A 11 7.12 -4.15 5.94
CA ARG A 11 7.28 -4.33 4.50
C ARG A 11 7.98 -5.64 4.16
N ARG A 12 9.13 -5.92 4.79
CA ARG A 12 9.89 -7.17 4.60
C ARG A 12 9.08 -8.41 4.95
N LYS A 13 8.32 -8.35 6.05
CA LYS A 13 7.45 -9.45 6.49
C LYS A 13 6.13 -9.54 5.73
N ARG A 14 5.88 -8.59 4.82
CA ARG A 14 4.59 -8.42 4.12
C ARG A 14 3.41 -8.34 5.10
N ASP A 15 3.60 -7.66 6.23
CA ASP A 15 2.55 -7.38 7.20
C ASP A 15 1.63 -6.26 6.69
N VAL A 16 0.75 -6.64 5.76
CA VAL A 16 -0.18 -5.71 5.10
C VAL A 16 -1.14 -5.07 6.11
N SER A 17 -1.60 -5.83 7.10
CA SER A 17 -2.51 -5.32 8.13
C SER A 17 -1.83 -4.27 9.01
N GLY A 18 -0.59 -4.52 9.45
CA GLY A 18 0.22 -3.55 10.18
C GLY A 18 0.48 -2.29 9.36
N LEU A 19 0.87 -2.44 8.10
CA LEU A 19 1.09 -1.32 7.18
C LEU A 19 -0.18 -0.49 6.92
N ILE A 20 -1.35 -1.14 6.77
CA ILE A 20 -2.64 -0.42 6.66
C ILE A 20 -2.93 0.38 7.93
N GLY A 21 -2.65 -0.18 9.11
CA GLY A 21 -2.80 0.54 10.37
C GLY A 21 -1.92 1.78 10.46
N ALA A 22 -0.68 1.69 9.96
CA ALA A 22 0.28 2.80 9.94
C ALA A 22 -0.13 3.97 9.03
N LEU A 23 -1.08 3.80 8.11
CA LEU A 23 -1.63 4.90 7.31
C LEU A 23 -2.44 5.90 8.14
N SER A 24 -2.76 5.61 9.40
CA SER A 24 -3.46 6.52 10.32
C SER A 24 -2.54 7.06 11.42
N ASP A 25 -1.24 6.87 11.29
CA ASP A 25 -0.28 7.35 12.30
C ASP A 25 -0.27 8.89 12.35
N PRO A 26 -0.19 9.51 13.54
CA PRO A 26 -0.08 10.96 13.64
C PRO A 26 1.15 11.53 12.92
N ASP A 27 2.24 10.75 12.81
CA ASP A 27 3.45 11.17 12.12
C ASP A 27 3.30 11.02 10.60
N THR A 28 3.44 12.14 9.88
CA THR A 28 3.36 12.19 8.42
C THR A 28 4.41 11.31 7.73
N GLY A 29 5.62 11.21 8.29
CA GLY A 29 6.68 10.35 7.78
C GLY A 29 6.32 8.86 7.89
N VAL A 30 5.65 8.46 8.97
CA VAL A 30 5.15 7.10 9.14
C VAL A 30 4.05 6.79 8.12
N ARG A 31 3.08 7.69 7.92
CA ARG A 31 2.03 7.51 6.91
C ARG A 31 2.60 7.41 5.50
N LEU A 32 3.57 8.28 5.16
CA LEU A 32 4.26 8.27 3.88
C LEU A 32 4.97 6.94 3.64
N ALA A 33 5.81 6.52 4.59
CA ALA A 33 6.56 5.28 4.49
C ALA A 33 5.63 4.06 4.38
N ALA A 34 4.51 4.06 5.11
CA ALA A 34 3.51 3.01 5.05
C ALA A 34 2.85 2.91 3.67
N ALA A 35 2.49 4.05 3.05
CA ALA A 35 1.93 4.07 1.70
C ALA A 35 2.91 3.52 0.66
N GLU A 36 4.18 3.95 0.71
CA GLU A 36 5.25 3.45 -0.17
C GLU A 36 5.48 1.94 0.03
N ALA A 37 5.53 1.49 1.29
CA ALA A 37 5.69 0.09 1.63
C ALA A 37 4.54 -0.77 1.08
N LEU A 38 3.29 -0.33 1.20
CA LEU A 38 2.14 -1.04 0.64
C LEU A 38 2.21 -1.17 -0.90
N GLY A 39 2.64 -0.10 -1.58
CA GLY A 39 2.89 -0.14 -3.03
C GLY A 39 3.98 -1.14 -3.40
N SER A 40 5.06 -1.20 -2.61
CA SER A 40 6.15 -2.16 -2.78
C SER A 40 5.67 -3.60 -2.55
N VAL A 41 4.86 -3.86 -1.52
CA VAL A 41 4.29 -5.18 -1.21
C VAL A 41 3.32 -5.66 -2.29
N GLY A 42 2.55 -4.75 -2.89
CA GLY A 42 1.69 -5.04 -4.04
C GLY A 42 0.47 -5.90 -3.74
N ASP A 43 -0.01 -5.90 -2.50
CA ASP A 43 -1.14 -6.73 -2.07
C ASP A 43 -2.47 -5.99 -2.27
N GLU A 44 -3.44 -6.64 -2.90
CA GLU A 44 -4.75 -6.06 -3.25
C GLU A 44 -5.55 -5.58 -2.04
N ARG A 45 -5.30 -6.16 -0.86
CA ARG A 45 -5.95 -5.75 0.40
C ARG A 45 -5.67 -4.30 0.75
N ALA A 46 -4.61 -3.70 0.21
CA ALA A 46 -4.24 -2.32 0.43
C ALA A 46 -5.03 -1.31 -0.41
N LEU A 47 -5.66 -1.73 -1.52
CA LEU A 47 -6.25 -0.82 -2.51
C LEU A 47 -7.30 0.12 -1.90
N GLY A 48 -8.22 -0.41 -1.10
CA GLY A 48 -9.28 0.41 -0.49
C GLY A 48 -8.73 1.50 0.43
N SER A 49 -7.70 1.17 1.23
CA SER A 49 -7.06 2.12 2.14
C SER A 49 -6.25 3.18 1.38
N LEU A 50 -5.49 2.78 0.36
CA LEU A 50 -4.71 3.69 -0.47
C LEU A 50 -5.60 4.63 -1.29
N GLU A 51 -6.73 4.14 -1.83
CA GLU A 51 -7.67 4.97 -2.59
C GLU A 51 -8.29 6.05 -1.71
N ARG A 52 -8.67 5.72 -0.48
CA ARG A 52 -9.14 6.70 0.50
C ARG A 52 -8.06 7.72 0.84
N LEU A 53 -6.85 7.25 1.13
CA LEU A 53 -5.75 8.10 1.60
C LEU A 53 -5.37 9.15 0.54
N LYS A 54 -5.39 8.78 -0.74
CA LYS A 54 -5.15 9.65 -1.90
C LYS A 54 -5.97 10.94 -1.90
N PHE A 55 -7.15 10.94 -1.27
CA PHE A 55 -8.04 12.10 -1.23
C PHE A 55 -8.23 12.72 0.15
N SER A 56 -7.84 12.02 1.22
CA SER A 56 -8.18 12.40 2.59
C SER A 56 -6.98 12.76 3.46
N ASP A 57 -5.75 12.39 3.09
CA ASP A 57 -4.59 12.78 3.88
C ASP A 57 -4.36 14.30 3.80
N PRO A 58 -4.13 14.98 4.94
CA PRO A 58 -3.81 16.41 4.93
C PRO A 58 -2.50 16.71 4.18
N ASP A 59 -1.54 15.78 4.18
CA ASP A 59 -0.24 15.97 3.56
C ASP A 59 -0.25 15.61 2.07
N THR A 60 0.26 16.52 1.25
CA THR A 60 0.26 16.35 -0.22
C THR A 60 1.19 15.24 -0.69
N GLU A 61 2.34 15.04 -0.03
CA GLU A 61 3.27 13.97 -0.38
C GLU A 61 2.70 12.61 -0.01
N VAL A 62 1.99 12.50 1.12
CA VAL A 62 1.27 11.28 1.47
C VAL A 62 0.17 10.95 0.46
N ARG A 63 -0.62 11.94 0.03
CA ARG A 63 -1.64 11.73 -1.03
C ARG A 63 -1.01 11.26 -2.33
N ARG A 64 0.13 11.85 -2.72
CA ARG A 64 0.88 11.46 -3.92
C ARG A 64 1.42 10.03 -3.82
N ALA A 65 2.04 9.68 -2.69
CA ALA A 65 2.52 8.32 -2.45
C ALA A 65 1.39 7.30 -2.47
N ALA A 66 0.23 7.61 -1.88
CA ALA A 66 -0.96 6.77 -1.93
C ALA A 66 -1.44 6.54 -3.37
N SER A 67 -1.45 7.59 -4.20
CA SER A 67 -1.80 7.49 -5.63
C SER A 67 -0.86 6.54 -6.39
N ILE A 68 0.45 6.70 -6.20
CA ILE A 68 1.47 5.86 -6.85
C ILE A 68 1.35 4.42 -6.37
N ALA A 69 1.26 4.20 -5.06
CA ALA A 69 1.12 2.87 -4.46
C ALA A 69 -0.14 2.16 -4.96
N HIS A 70 -1.27 2.87 -5.04
CA HIS A 70 -2.52 2.32 -5.59
C HIS A 70 -2.35 1.87 -7.05
N ALA A 71 -1.71 2.70 -7.89
CA ALA A 71 -1.44 2.36 -9.29
C ALA A 71 -0.53 1.13 -9.43
N LEU A 72 0.53 1.03 -8.61
CA LEU A 72 1.43 -0.12 -8.61
C LEU A 72 0.72 -1.42 -8.23
N VAL A 73 -0.12 -1.39 -7.19
CA VAL A 73 -0.88 -2.56 -6.75
C VAL A 73 -1.89 -2.98 -7.82
N ALA A 74 -2.65 -2.02 -8.37
CA ALA A 74 -3.65 -2.30 -9.40
C ALA A 74 -3.02 -2.85 -10.69
N GLY A 75 -1.87 -2.32 -11.10
CA GLY A 75 -1.13 -2.80 -12.28
C GLY A 75 -0.69 -4.26 -12.13
N ARG A 76 -0.12 -4.64 -10.98
CA ARG A 76 0.31 -6.02 -10.71
C ARG A 76 -0.86 -7.01 -10.74
N LEU A 77 -2.05 -6.60 -10.29
CA LEU A 77 -3.24 -7.45 -10.34
C LEU A 77 -3.76 -7.62 -11.77
N ALA A 78 -3.70 -6.57 -12.58
CA ALA A 78 -4.06 -6.66 -13.99
C ALA A 78 -3.15 -7.65 -14.73
N GLU A 79 -1.85 -7.63 -14.45
CA GLU A 79 -0.89 -8.60 -15.00
C GLU A 79 -1.21 -10.04 -14.54
N LYS A 80 -1.39 -10.24 -13.23
CA LYS A 80 -1.70 -11.57 -12.67
C LYS A 80 -2.98 -12.17 -13.27
N LYS A 81 -4.05 -11.36 -13.36
CA LYS A 81 -5.33 -11.76 -13.93
C LYS A 81 -5.21 -12.09 -15.43
N THR A 82 -4.37 -11.36 -16.15
CA THR A 82 -4.11 -11.62 -17.57
C THR A 82 -3.42 -12.98 -17.75
N VAL A 83 -2.39 -13.28 -16.96
CA VAL A 83 -1.69 -14.57 -17.02
C VAL A 83 -2.61 -15.73 -16.64
N GLU A 84 -3.37 -15.61 -15.55
CA GLU A 84 -4.33 -16.65 -15.13
C GLU A 84 -5.39 -16.92 -16.22
N SER A 85 -5.91 -15.86 -16.85
CA SER A 85 -6.88 -16.00 -17.94
C SER A 85 -6.28 -16.64 -19.20
N LEU A 86 -4.97 -16.54 -19.42
CA LEU A 86 -4.29 -17.21 -20.53
C LEU A 86 -4.05 -18.69 -20.23
N LEU A 87 -3.72 -19.03 -18.98
CA LEU A 87 -3.47 -20.42 -18.53
C LEU A 87 -4.75 -21.27 -18.43
N LEU A 88 -5.91 -20.65 -18.21
CA LEU A 88 -7.22 -21.35 -18.12
C LEU A 88 -7.87 -21.62 -19.49
N LYS A 89 -7.27 -21.16 -20.59
CA LYS A 89 -7.82 -21.29 -21.96
C LYS A 89 -7.07 -22.31 -22.84
N THR A 90 -6.09 -23.02 -22.29
CA THR A 90 -5.32 -24.11 -22.93
C THR A 90 -5.70 -25.45 -22.32
#